data_AF-A0A5B8VLI7-F1
#
_entry.id   AF-A0A5B8VLI7-F1
#
_cell.length_a   1.000
_cell.length_b   1.000
_cell.length_c   1.000
_cell.angle_alpha   90.00
_cell.angle_beta   90.00
_cell.angle_gamma   90.00
#
_symmetry.space_group_name_H-M   'P 1'
#
loop_
_entity.id
_entity.type
_entity.pdbx_description
1 polymer ?
#
loop_
_entity_poly.entity_id
_entity_poly.type
_entity_poly.pdbx_seq_one_letter_code
_entity_poly.pdbx_strand_id
1 'polypeptide(L)'
;MRPDIGREFLETVLLVNYRPDFEKIRNNQVLIYTGAATASVKKRRFYAENAQIIAAELACEEILFPGHHFSFFHFAEQCADVICSTFVTNILSGQSIKQGS
;
A
#
# COMPACT_ATOMS: atom_id res chain seq x y z
N MET A 1 -3.22 2.47 -32.16
CA MET A 1 -2.54 2.10 -30.91
C MET A 1 -1.66 0.89 -31.24
N ARG A 2 -0.33 1.00 -31.09
CA ARG A 2 0.56 -0.11 -31.50
C ARG A 2 0.51 -1.23 -30.44
N PRO A 3 0.39 -2.51 -30.84
CA PRO A 3 0.21 -3.65 -29.93
C PRO A 3 1.50 -4.09 -29.20
N ASP A 4 2.64 -3.49 -29.52
CA ASP A 4 3.98 -3.75 -28.99
C ASP A 4 4.20 -3.12 -27.59
N ILE A 5 3.58 -1.99 -27.28
CA ILE A 5 3.73 -1.28 -25.98
C ILE A 5 3.23 -2.13 -24.80
N GLY A 6 2.24 -3.01 -25.03
CA GLY A 6 1.71 -3.89 -23.98
C GLY A 6 2.67 -5.00 -23.56
N ARG A 7 3.65 -5.35 -24.41
CA ARG A 7 4.62 -6.43 -24.15
C ARG A 7 5.83 -5.91 -23.38
N GLU A 8 6.33 -4.73 -23.72
CA GLU A 8 7.44 -4.08 -23.03
C GLU A 8 7.09 -3.66 -21.59
N PHE A 9 5.83 -3.28 -21.32
CA PHE A 9 5.37 -2.97 -19.96
C PHE A 9 5.36 -4.22 -19.05
N LEU A 10 5.17 -5.41 -19.64
CA LEU A 10 5.26 -6.69 -18.92
C LEU A 10 6.72 -7.05 -18.57
N GLU A 11 7.67 -6.68 -19.43
CA GLU A 11 9.11 -6.94 -19.25
C GLU A 11 9.77 -6.02 -18.20
N THR A 12 9.08 -4.96 -17.77
CA THR A 12 9.52 -4.09 -16.64
C THR A 12 8.90 -4.49 -15.31
N VAL A 13 8.27 -5.67 -15.21
CA VAL A 13 8.04 -6.32 -13.91
C VAL A 13 9.39 -6.85 -13.45
N LEU A 14 10.25 -5.95 -12.97
CA LEU A 14 11.44 -6.31 -12.23
C LEU A 14 10.98 -7.19 -11.07
N LEU A 15 11.15 -8.49 -11.25
CA LEU A 15 10.95 -9.54 -10.25
C LEU A 15 12.10 -9.45 -9.24
N VAL A 16 12.32 -8.25 -8.68
CA VAL A 16 13.15 -8.09 -7.50
C VAL A 16 12.29 -8.64 -6.38
N ASN A 17 12.66 -9.82 -5.88
CA ASN A 17 12.14 -10.35 -4.63
C ASN A 17 12.67 -9.49 -3.47
N TYR A 18 12.31 -8.21 -3.48
CA TYR A 18 12.68 -7.27 -2.44
C TYR A 18 11.87 -7.63 -1.20
N ARG A 19 12.59 -8.10 -0.18
CA ARG A 19 12.05 -8.26 1.17
C ARG A 19 12.60 -7.11 2.01
N PRO A 20 11.73 -6.23 2.56
CA PRO A 20 12.16 -5.21 3.49
C PRO A 20 12.80 -5.83 4.74
N ASP A 21 13.74 -5.12 5.36
CA ASP A 21 14.25 -5.47 6.69
C ASP A 21 13.22 -5.07 7.74
N PHE A 22 12.28 -5.98 8.03
CA PHE A 22 11.18 -5.73 8.94
C PHE A 22 11.62 -5.43 10.38
N GLU A 23 12.73 -6.02 10.84
CA GLU A 23 13.28 -5.75 12.17
C GLU A 23 13.76 -4.31 12.28
N LYS A 24 14.55 -3.87 11.29
CA LYS A 24 15.03 -2.49 11.25
C LYS A 24 13.87 -1.50 11.16
N ILE A 25 12.85 -1.82 10.38
CA ILE A 25 11.66 -0.98 10.22
C ILE A 25 10.89 -0.86 11.55
N ARG A 26 10.62 -1.98 12.24
CA ARG A 26 9.95 -1.99 13.55
C ARG A 26 10.72 -1.18 14.61
N ASN A 27 12.04 -1.20 14.56
CA ASN A 27 12.89 -0.48 15.51
C ASN A 27 13.03 1.04 15.24
N ASN A 28 12.58 1.55 14.08
CA ASN A 28 12.81 2.94 13.69
C ASN A 28 11.75 3.95 14.20
N GLN A 29 10.80 3.53 15.05
CA GLN A 29 9.75 4.39 15.62
C GLN A 29 8.97 5.20 14.56
N VAL A 30 8.83 4.65 13.35
CA VAL A 30 8.07 5.26 12.27
C VAL A 30 6.66 4.70 12.23
N LEU A 31 5.70 5.56 11.88
CA LEU A 31 4.33 5.17 11.63
C LEU A 31 4.22 4.68 10.18
N ILE A 32 3.76 3.45 10.00
CA ILE A 32 3.67 2.80 8.70
C ILE A 32 2.23 2.42 8.43
N TYR A 33 1.83 2.63 7.19
CA TYR A 33 0.59 2.14 6.63
C TYR A 33 0.94 1.41 5.35
N THR A 34 0.24 0.31 5.09
CA THR A 34 0.24 -0.30 3.75
C THR A 34 -1.04 0.07 3.03
N GLY A 35 -1.00 0.04 1.70
CA GLY A 35 -2.13 0.47 0.89
C GLY A 35 -2.35 -0.48 -0.28
N ALA A 36 -3.59 -0.92 -0.47
CA ALA A 36 -3.97 -1.70 -1.65
C ALA A 36 -5.33 -1.27 -2.19
N ALA A 37 -5.50 -1.32 -3.50
CA ALA A 37 -6.78 -1.02 -4.11
C ALA A 37 -7.73 -2.22 -3.99
N THR A 38 -8.97 -1.97 -3.55
CA THR A 38 -10.03 -2.97 -3.30
C THR A 38 -10.23 -3.98 -4.43
N ALA A 39 -10.27 -3.55 -5.69
CA ALA A 39 -10.42 -4.46 -6.83
C ALA A 39 -9.16 -5.30 -7.07
N SER A 40 -7.97 -4.82 -6.68
CA SER A 40 -6.73 -5.60 -6.77
C SER A 40 -6.67 -6.67 -5.69
N VAL A 41 -7.11 -6.36 -4.47
CA VAL A 41 -7.28 -7.32 -3.37
C VAL A 41 -8.28 -8.40 -3.77
N LYS A 42 -9.47 -8.01 -4.25
CA LYS A 42 -10.50 -8.96 -4.72
C LYS A 42 -10.02 -9.89 -5.82
N LYS A 43 -9.15 -9.39 -6.72
CA LYS A 43 -8.55 -10.17 -7.81
C LYS A 43 -7.29 -10.92 -7.40
N ARG A 44 -6.90 -10.86 -6.12
CA ARG A 44 -5.69 -11.52 -5.58
C ARG A 44 -4.45 -11.21 -6.41
N ARG A 45 -4.30 -9.94 -6.78
CA ARG A 45 -3.11 -9.50 -7.53
C ARG A 45 -1.92 -9.55 -6.59
N PHE A 46 -0.80 -10.08 -7.08
CA PHE A 46 0.41 -10.30 -6.26
C PHE A 46 0.82 -9.06 -5.46
N TYR A 47 0.75 -7.86 -6.05
CA TYR A 47 1.12 -6.61 -5.39
C TYR A 47 0.14 -6.20 -4.27
N ALA A 48 -1.13 -6.60 -4.38
CA ALA A 48 -2.12 -6.37 -3.33
C ALA A 48 -1.94 -7.37 -2.18
N GLU A 49 -1.67 -8.64 -2.50
CA GLU A 49 -1.33 -9.65 -1.48
C GLU A 49 -0.02 -9.28 -0.76
N ASN A 50 0.98 -8.77 -1.47
CA ASN A 50 2.23 -8.30 -0.85
C ASN A 50 1.99 -7.15 0.14
N ALA A 51 1.11 -6.20 -0.18
CA ALA A 51 0.77 -5.13 0.76
C ALA A 51 0.16 -5.67 2.07
N GLN A 52 -0.66 -6.73 1.98
CA GLN A 52 -1.25 -7.41 3.13
C GLN A 52 -0.22 -8.17 3.97
N ILE A 53 0.70 -8.88 3.30
CA ILE A 53 1.80 -9.59 3.95
C ILE A 53 2.69 -8.60 4.72
N ILE A 54 3.06 -7.49 4.08
CA ILE A 54 3.88 -6.44 4.73
C ILE A 54 3.14 -5.85 5.93
N ALA A 55 1.82 -5.63 5.83
CA ALA A 55 1.02 -5.12 6.94
C ALA A 55 1.08 -6.05 8.15
N ALA A 56 0.94 -7.35 7.91
CA ALA A 56 1.00 -8.38 8.94
C ALA A 56 2.40 -8.47 9.58
N GLU A 57 3.47 -8.48 8.77
CA GLU A 57 4.87 -8.57 9.25
C GLU A 57 5.30 -7.36 10.10
N LEU A 58 4.68 -6.19 9.84
CA LEU A 58 4.93 -4.94 10.57
C LEU A 58 3.89 -4.64 11.65
N ALA A 59 2.87 -5.49 11.80
CA ALA A 59 1.71 -5.22 12.66
C ALA A 59 1.13 -3.81 12.45
N CYS A 60 1.05 -3.37 11.20
CA CYS A 60 0.60 -2.03 10.83
C CYS A 60 -0.75 -2.06 10.09
N GLU A 61 -1.41 -0.90 10.03
CA GLU A 61 -2.74 -0.79 9.42
C GLU A 61 -2.67 -0.91 7.88
N GLU A 62 -3.54 -1.74 7.32
CA GLU A 62 -3.78 -1.82 5.88
C GLU A 62 -4.92 -0.87 5.49
N ILE A 63 -4.63 0.03 4.55
CA ILE A 63 -5.57 1.02 4.02
C ILE A 63 -6.07 0.58 2.65
N LEU A 64 -7.39 0.56 2.49
CA LEU A 64 -8.02 0.18 1.24
C LEU A 64 -8.37 1.40 0.40
N PHE A 65 -7.81 1.42 -0.81
CA PHE A 65 -8.11 2.43 -1.82
C PHE A 65 -9.21 1.97 -2.79
N PRO A 66 -9.99 2.88 -3.38
CA PRO A 66 -11.02 2.54 -4.35
C PRO A 66 -10.41 1.97 -5.64
N GLY A 67 -11.17 1.13 -6.36
CA GLY A 67 -10.81 0.72 -7.71
C GLY A 67 -9.59 -0.21 -7.78
N HIS A 68 -8.65 0.09 -8.68
CA HIS A 68 -7.54 -0.79 -9.05
C HIS A 68 -6.18 -0.09 -8.89
N HIS A 69 -5.10 -0.67 -9.41
CA HIS A 69 -3.73 -0.16 -9.24
C HIS A 69 -3.53 1.33 -9.62
N PHE A 70 -4.34 1.87 -10.56
CA PHE A 70 -4.32 3.28 -10.94
C PHE A 70 -5.44 4.08 -10.25
N SER A 71 -5.77 3.72 -9.01
CA SER A 71 -6.82 4.34 -8.20
C SER A 71 -6.65 5.85 -8.09
N PHE A 72 -5.42 6.30 -7.85
CA PHE A 72 -5.09 7.72 -7.75
C PHE A 72 -5.41 8.53 -9.02
N PHE A 73 -5.47 7.88 -10.19
CA PHE A 73 -5.76 8.54 -11.46
C PHE A 73 -7.26 8.55 -11.76
N HIS A 74 -7.95 7.43 -11.53
CA HIS A 74 -9.38 7.30 -11.85
C HIS A 74 -10.33 7.71 -10.71
N PHE A 75 -9.82 7.75 -9.49
CA PHE A 75 -10.56 7.99 -8.24
C PHE A 75 -9.79 8.97 -7.35
N ALA A 76 -9.26 10.04 -7.94
CA ALA A 76 -8.34 10.96 -7.27
C ALA A 76 -8.95 11.57 -5.98
N GLU A 77 -10.20 12.03 -6.05
CA GLU A 77 -10.90 12.61 -4.89
C GLU A 77 -11.09 11.58 -3.78
N GLN A 78 -11.56 10.37 -4.12
CA GLN A 78 -11.77 9.32 -3.11
C GLN A 78 -10.44 8.82 -2.52
N CYS A 79 -9.38 8.79 -3.32
CA CYS A 79 -8.03 8.52 -2.81
C CYS A 79 -7.57 9.61 -1.84
N ALA A 80 -7.84 10.88 -2.15
CA ALA A 80 -7.52 12.00 -1.27
C ALA A 80 -8.32 11.91 0.04
N ASP A 81 -9.62 11.57 -0.02
CA ASP A 81 -10.46 11.38 1.17
C ASP A 81 -9.90 10.29 2.09
N VAL A 82 -9.48 9.15 1.53
CA VAL A 82 -8.82 8.08 2.28
C VAL A 82 -7.56 8.61 2.96
N ILE A 83 -6.67 9.27 2.22
CA ILE A 83 -5.43 9.83 2.79
C ILE A 83 -5.74 10.83 3.90
N CYS A 84 -6.65 11.78 3.68
CA CYS A 84 -7.03 12.77 4.67
C CYS A 84 -7.60 12.09 5.92
N SER A 85 -8.53 11.16 5.77
CA SER A 85 -9.16 10.47 6.90
C SER A 85 -8.17 9.65 7.72
N THR A 86 -7.21 8.97 7.08
CA THR A 86 -6.23 8.13 7.76
C THR A 86 -5.08 8.95 8.36
N PHE A 87 -4.45 9.82 7.58
CA PHE A 87 -3.21 10.46 8.00
C PHE A 87 -3.47 11.74 8.81
N VAL A 88 -4.45 12.55 8.44
CA VAL A 88 -4.72 13.81 9.15
C VAL A 88 -5.31 13.51 10.53
N THR A 89 -6.20 12.54 10.65
CA THR A 89 -6.75 12.14 11.95
C THR A 89 -5.67 11.64 12.90
N ASN A 90 -4.74 10.81 12.43
CA ASN A 90 -3.68 10.24 13.26
C ASN A 90 -2.58 11.25 13.62
N ILE A 91 -2.23 12.16 12.70
CA ILE A 91 -1.29 13.26 12.98
C ILE A 91 -1.89 14.26 13.97
N LEU A 92 -3.17 14.62 13.82
CA LEU A 92 -3.82 15.62 14.67
C LEU A 92 -4.26 15.10 16.04
N SER A 93 -4.55 13.80 16.17
CA SER A 93 -4.97 13.19 17.45
C SER A 93 -3.81 12.90 18.41
N GLY A 94 -2.55 13.05 17.97
CA GLY A 94 -1.39 12.85 18.83
C GLY A 94 -1.31 11.45 19.44
N GLN A 95 -1.91 10.43 18.81
CA GLN A 95 -1.87 9.07 19.33
C GLN A 95 -0.41 8.61 19.46
N SER A 96 0.05 8.49 20.71
CA SER A 96 1.36 7.97 21.05
C SER A 96 1.41 6.48 20.73
N ILE A 97 2.46 6.11 20.00
CA ILE A 97 2.77 4.78 19.47
C ILE A 97 2.70 3.73 20.59
N LYS A 98 1.71 2.85 20.55
CA LYS A 98 1.81 1.52 21.11
C LYS A 98 1.76 0.53 19.95
N GLN A 99 2.92 0.26 19.35
CA GLN A 99 3.06 -0.99 18.60
C GLN A 99 3.01 -2.13 19.62
N GLY A 100 2.22 -3.15 19.33
CA GLY A 100 1.91 -4.25 20.24
C GLY A 100 3.16 -4.87 20.86
N SER A 101 3.08 -5.08 22.17
CA SER A 101 4.03 -5.84 23.00
C SER A 101 4.06 -7.32 22.65
#